data_AF-A0A521GCP1-F1
#
_entry.id   AF-A0A521GCP1-F1
#
_cell.length_a   1.000
_cell.length_b   1.000
_cell.length_c   1.000
_cell.angle_alpha   90.00
_cell.angle_beta   90.00
_cell.angle_gamma   90.00
#
_symmetry.space_group_name_H-M   'P 1'
#
loop_
_entity.id
_entity.type
_entity.pdbx_description
1 polymer ?
#
loop_
_entity_poly.entity_id
_entity_poly.type
_entity_poly.pdbx_seq_one_letter_code
_entity_poly.pdbx_strand_id
1 'polypeptide(L)'
;MTYGPPKKRLLRKAPHYKVNPFGQPESTAVLTVFQPSDYALAMMAMLSPAALRVLVYMCAKMKSDGSVYCPLNEVKRLFPHPVSTLSVGVGELMQYDLVKRRTRSEYWVSPMVAKPLLIQGS
;
A
#
# COMPACT_ATOMS: atom_id res chain seq x y z
N MET A 1 -11.78 32.14 15.42
CA MET A 1 -10.96 31.24 14.58
C MET A 1 -11.89 30.28 13.86
N THR A 2 -12.17 30.51 12.58
CA THR A 2 -13.08 29.69 11.78
C THR A 2 -12.30 28.61 11.06
N TYR A 3 -12.52 27.35 11.43
CA TYR A 3 -12.01 26.18 10.70
C TYR A 3 -12.78 26.08 9.38
N GLY A 4 -12.19 26.57 8.30
CA GLY A 4 -12.68 26.32 6.94
C GLY A 4 -12.52 24.83 6.59
N PRO A 5 -13.42 24.25 5.79
CA PRO A 5 -13.31 22.86 5.38
C PRO A 5 -11.99 22.62 4.63
N PRO A 6 -11.37 21.43 4.77
CA PRO A 6 -10.13 21.12 4.06
C PRO A 6 -10.38 21.22 2.56
N LYS A 7 -9.62 22.09 1.88
CA LYS A 7 -9.64 22.26 0.43
C LYS A 7 -9.51 20.88 -0.21
N LYS A 8 -10.51 20.48 -1.01
CA LYS A 8 -10.46 19.27 -1.84
C LYS A 8 -9.20 19.31 -2.69
N ARG A 9 -8.14 18.62 -2.22
CA ARG A 9 -6.90 18.49 -2.96
C ARG A 9 -7.26 17.65 -4.18
N LEU A 10 -7.30 18.30 -5.35
CA LEU A 10 -7.49 17.64 -6.64
C LEU A 10 -6.57 16.41 -6.65
N LEU A 11 -7.17 15.22 -6.73
CA LEU A 11 -6.48 13.96 -6.90
C LEU A 11 -5.69 14.04 -8.21
N ARG A 12 -4.46 14.57 -8.15
CA ARG A 12 -3.52 14.49 -9.27
C ARG A 12 -3.41 13.00 -9.61
N LYS A 13 -3.61 12.66 -10.89
CA LYS A 13 -3.44 11.28 -11.36
C LYS A 13 -2.10 10.77 -10.85
N ALA A 14 -2.14 9.72 -10.05
CA ALA A 14 -0.93 9.18 -9.48
C ALA A 14 -0.02 8.63 -10.58
N PRO A 15 1.29 8.92 -10.53
CA PRO A 15 2.23 8.41 -11.51
C PRO A 15 2.26 6.88 -11.48
N HIS A 16 2.40 6.28 -12.67
CA HIS A 16 2.56 4.83 -12.84
C HIS A 16 4.04 4.48 -12.88
N TYR A 17 4.47 3.58 -11.99
CA TYR A 17 5.86 3.13 -11.91
C TYR A 17 6.00 1.72 -12.48
N LYS A 18 6.65 1.59 -13.65
CA LYS A 18 6.91 0.28 -14.27
C LYS A 18 7.92 -0.57 -13.49
N VAL A 19 8.91 0.09 -12.88
CA VAL A 19 9.97 -0.50 -12.03
C VAL A 19 9.68 -0.14 -10.58
N ASN A 20 10.06 -0.99 -9.62
CA ASN A 20 9.85 -0.75 -8.20
C ASN A 20 10.55 0.56 -7.76
N PRO A 21 9.80 1.62 -7.42
CA PRO A 21 10.40 2.90 -7.04
C PRO A 21 11.08 2.86 -5.66
N PHE A 22 10.89 1.78 -4.90
CA PHE A 22 11.46 1.59 -3.58
C PHE A 22 12.77 0.80 -3.57
N GLY A 23 13.28 0.38 -4.73
CA GLY A 23 14.63 -0.18 -4.87
C GLY A 23 14.87 -1.51 -4.14
N GLN A 24 13.89 -2.43 -4.14
CA GLN A 24 14.09 -3.75 -3.53
C GLN A 24 15.00 -4.65 -4.40
N PRO A 25 15.93 -5.40 -3.80
CA PRO A 25 16.85 -6.27 -4.53
C PRO A 25 16.15 -7.50 -5.12
N GLU A 26 16.40 -7.79 -6.41
CA GLU A 26 16.01 -9.04 -7.08
C GLU A 26 17.01 -10.15 -6.69
N SER A 27 16.77 -10.91 -5.61
CA SER A 27 17.62 -12.08 -5.28
C SER A 27 16.89 -13.17 -4.46
N THR A 28 17.49 -14.35 -4.39
CA THR A 28 16.88 -15.68 -4.62
C THR A 28 16.07 -16.32 -3.48
N ALA A 29 15.85 -15.64 -2.36
CA ALA A 29 14.89 -16.04 -1.33
C ALA A 29 14.58 -14.86 -0.41
N VAL A 30 13.57 -14.06 -0.78
CA VAL A 30 13.12 -12.92 0.02
C VAL A 30 11.90 -13.32 0.84
N LEU A 31 12.04 -13.34 2.17
CA LEU A 31 10.91 -13.37 3.08
C LEU A 31 10.44 -11.92 3.29
N THR A 32 9.18 -11.63 2.99
CA THR A 32 8.66 -10.29 3.28
C THR A 32 7.99 -10.26 4.64
N VAL A 33 8.56 -9.48 5.57
CA VAL A 33 8.08 -9.41 6.96
C VAL A 33 7.34 -8.11 7.18
N PHE A 34 6.15 -8.20 7.79
CA PHE A 34 5.44 -7.03 8.27
C PHE A 34 6.19 -6.45 9.48
N GLN A 35 6.97 -5.41 9.22
CA GLN A 35 7.77 -4.72 10.23
C GLN A 35 7.73 -3.21 9.93
N PRO A 36 6.61 -2.55 10.26
CA PRO A 36 6.46 -1.13 9.94
C PRO A 36 7.50 -0.30 10.69
N SER A 37 8.05 0.72 10.04
CA SER A 37 8.86 1.75 10.71
C SER A 37 7.96 2.64 11.59
N ASP A 38 8.54 3.39 12.53
CA ASP A 38 7.78 4.30 13.40
C ASP A 38 6.91 5.28 12.62
N TYR A 39 7.43 5.82 11.52
CA TYR A 39 6.64 6.64 10.59
C TYR A 39 5.44 5.88 10.00
N ALA A 40 5.65 4.68 9.46
CA ALA A 40 4.58 3.88 8.88
C ALA A 40 3.54 3.49 9.94
N LEU A 41 3.98 3.19 11.16
CA LEU A 41 3.10 2.90 12.29
C LEU A 41 2.24 4.12 12.66
N ALA A 42 2.84 5.31 12.74
CA ALA A 42 2.12 6.55 12.99
C ALA A 42 1.11 6.88 11.87
N MET A 43 1.49 6.65 10.60
CA MET A 43 0.57 6.83 9.48
C MET A 43 -0.57 5.80 9.53
N MET A 44 -0.27 4.53 9.81
CA MET A 44 -1.27 3.47 9.96
C MET A 44 -2.30 3.78 11.05
N ALA A 45 -1.87 4.39 12.16
CA ALA A 45 -2.79 4.82 13.22
C ALA A 45 -3.77 5.93 12.79
N MET A 46 -3.41 6.71 11.76
CA MET A 46 -4.26 7.77 11.21
C MET A 46 -5.09 7.33 10.00
N LEU A 47 -4.85 6.13 9.46
CA LEU A 47 -5.55 5.63 8.29
C LEU A 47 -7.03 5.39 8.57
N SER A 48 -7.87 5.64 7.57
CA SER A 48 -9.25 5.19 7.62
C SER A 48 -9.33 3.66 7.74
N PRO A 49 -10.42 3.13 8.35
CA PRO A 49 -10.64 1.69 8.41
C PRO A 49 -10.67 1.01 7.03
N ALA A 50 -11.04 1.73 5.96
CA ALA A 50 -11.02 1.19 4.61
C ALA A 50 -9.58 1.03 4.09
N ALA A 51 -8.73 2.04 4.30
CA ALA A 51 -7.32 1.99 3.95
C ALA A 51 -6.57 0.87 4.70
N LEU A 52 -6.82 0.70 6.01
CA LEU A 52 -6.23 -0.39 6.79
C LEU A 52 -6.59 -1.78 6.25
N ARG A 53 -7.86 -2.02 5.90
CA ARG A 53 -8.29 -3.32 5.34
C ARG A 53 -7.63 -3.61 4.00
N VAL A 54 -7.53 -2.59 3.13
CA VAL A 54 -6.82 -2.70 1.86
C VAL A 54 -5.33 -3.00 2.10
N LEU A 55 -4.70 -2.32 3.05
CA LEU A 55 -3.29 -2.52 3.39
C LEU A 55 -3.03 -3.92 3.93
N VAL A 56 -3.88 -4.43 4.81
CA VAL A 56 -3.81 -5.80 5.32
C VAL A 56 -3.90 -6.83 4.19
N TYR A 57 -4.86 -6.65 3.27
CA TYR A 57 -4.96 -7.51 2.08
C TYR A 57 -3.68 -7.44 1.24
N MET A 58 -3.15 -6.23 1.03
CA MET A 58 -1.93 -6.02 0.24
C MET A 58 -0.73 -6.74 0.86
N CYS A 59 -0.51 -6.60 2.18
CA CYS A 59 0.56 -7.29 2.89
C CYS A 59 0.43 -8.82 2.78
N ALA A 60 -0.80 -9.36 2.84
CA ALA A 60 -1.05 -10.79 2.76
C ALA A 60 -0.86 -11.39 1.35
N LYS A 61 -0.91 -10.56 0.30
CA LYS A 61 -0.81 -10.98 -1.11
C LYS A 61 0.44 -10.46 -1.82
N MET A 62 1.33 -9.83 -1.09
CA MET A 62 2.56 -9.25 -1.63
C MET A 62 3.53 -10.34 -2.07
N LYS A 63 4.16 -10.11 -3.21
CA LYS A 63 5.22 -10.94 -3.76
C LYS A 63 6.57 -10.54 -3.17
N SER A 64 7.57 -11.38 -3.37
CA SER A 64 8.94 -11.16 -2.91
C SER A 64 9.60 -9.88 -3.45
N ASP A 65 9.14 -9.36 -4.59
CA ASP A 65 9.61 -8.11 -5.21
C ASP A 65 8.94 -6.85 -4.62
N GLY A 66 8.05 -7.03 -3.63
CA GLY A 66 7.26 -5.95 -3.03
C GLY A 66 6.07 -5.51 -3.87
N SER A 67 5.79 -6.18 -5.00
CA SER A 67 4.58 -5.93 -5.79
C SER A 67 3.39 -6.70 -5.24
N VAL A 68 2.20 -6.14 -5.43
CA VAL A 68 0.94 -6.80 -5.06
C VAL A 68 -0.12 -6.58 -6.11
N TYR A 69 -0.81 -7.66 -6.48
CA TYR A 69 -2.04 -7.60 -7.27
C TYR A 69 -3.23 -7.47 -6.32
N CYS A 70 -3.92 -6.33 -6.38
CA CYS A 70 -5.02 -5.94 -5.50
C CYS A 70 -6.25 -5.47 -6.30
N PRO A 71 -7.00 -6.40 -6.90
CA PRO A 71 -8.29 -6.08 -7.52
C PRO A 71 -9.34 -5.82 -6.43
N LEU A 72 -9.90 -4.60 -6.39
CA LEU A 72 -10.85 -4.19 -5.35
C LEU A 72 -12.12 -5.04 -5.27
N ASN A 73 -12.48 -5.72 -6.37
CA ASN A 73 -13.60 -6.67 -6.37
C ASN A 73 -13.30 -7.91 -5.51
N GLU A 74 -12.05 -8.35 -5.42
CA GLU A 74 -11.66 -9.44 -4.51
C GLU A 74 -11.59 -8.95 -3.07
N VAL A 75 -11.02 -7.76 -2.85
CA VAL A 75 -10.98 -7.13 -1.52
C VAL A 75 -12.39 -6.98 -0.95
N LYS A 76 -13.36 -6.57 -1.77
CA LYS A 76 -14.78 -6.48 -1.40
C LYS A 76 -15.38 -7.81 -0.92
N ARG A 77 -14.91 -8.95 -1.46
CA ARG A 77 -15.42 -10.28 -1.03
C ARG A 77 -14.98 -10.62 0.40
N LEU A 78 -13.81 -10.14 0.81
CA LEU A 78 -13.27 -10.34 2.16
C LEU A 78 -13.78 -9.27 3.13
N PHE A 79 -13.90 -8.04 2.65
CA PHE A 79 -14.35 -6.89 3.42
C PHE A 79 -15.54 -6.26 2.73
N PRO A 80 -16.78 -6.54 3.17
CA PRO A 80 -18.01 -6.15 2.46
C PRO A 80 -18.24 -4.62 2.52
N HIS A 81 -17.48 -3.90 1.70
CA HIS A 81 -17.57 -2.46 1.49
C HIS A 81 -17.71 -2.14 0.00
N PRO A 82 -18.32 -0.99 -0.34
CA PRO A 82 -18.37 -0.52 -1.71
C PRO A 82 -16.96 -0.37 -2.31
N VAL A 83 -16.80 -0.72 -3.59
CA VAL A 83 -15.52 -0.59 -4.31
C VAL A 83 -15.05 0.86 -4.32
N SER A 84 -15.97 1.83 -4.36
CA SER A 84 -15.66 3.25 -4.25
C SER A 84 -14.98 3.58 -2.92
N THR A 85 -15.48 3.05 -1.80
CA THR A 85 -14.89 3.23 -0.46
C THR A 85 -13.50 2.61 -0.37
N LEU A 86 -13.32 1.39 -0.91
CA LEU A 86 -12.01 0.74 -0.95
C LEU A 86 -11.02 1.50 -1.85
N SER A 87 -11.51 2.08 -2.96
CA SER A 87 -10.69 2.92 -3.84
C SER A 87 -10.25 4.22 -3.17
N VAL A 88 -11.08 4.82 -2.31
CA VAL A 88 -10.69 5.95 -1.47
C VAL A 88 -9.58 5.52 -0.51
N GLY A 89 -9.71 4.35 0.11
CA GLY A 89 -8.68 3.76 0.97
C GLY A 89 -7.34 3.57 0.25
N VAL A 90 -7.34 3.06 -1.00
CA VAL A 90 -6.12 3.00 -1.82
C VAL A 90 -5.53 4.40 -2.04
N GLY A 91 -6.37 5.39 -2.34
CA GLY A 91 -5.92 6.77 -2.53
C GLY A 91 -5.24 7.35 -1.29
N GLU A 92 -5.75 7.02 -0.11
CA GLU A 92 -5.16 7.41 1.18
C GLU A 92 -3.80 6.75 1.41
N LEU A 93 -3.68 5.44 1.16
CA LEU A 93 -2.39 4.73 1.23
C LEU A 93 -1.33 5.34 0.30
N MET A 94 -1.76 5.79 -0.88
CA MET A 94 -0.88 6.47 -1.84
C MET A 94 -0.52 7.89 -1.40
N GLN A 95 -1.41 8.58 -0.71
CA GLN A 95 -1.18 9.93 -0.18
C GLN A 95 -0.10 9.93 0.91
N TYR A 96 -0.03 8.88 1.73
CA TYR A 96 0.98 8.71 2.77
C TYR A 96 2.23 7.95 2.30
N ASP A 97 2.40 7.75 0.99
CA ASP A 97 3.54 7.04 0.39
C ASP A 97 3.76 5.61 0.94
N LEU A 98 2.72 4.99 1.48
CA LEU A 98 2.75 3.60 1.94
C LEU A 98 2.65 2.63 0.76
N VAL A 99 2.00 3.05 -0.33
CA VAL A 99 1.92 2.29 -1.59
C VAL A 99 2.07 3.22 -2.80
N LYS A 100 2.58 2.67 -3.91
CA LYS A 100 2.65 3.36 -5.22
C LYS A 100 1.96 2.52 -6.28
N ARG A 101 1.39 3.15 -7.29
CA ARG A 101 0.68 2.44 -8.36
C ARG A 101 1.65 1.93 -9.42
N ARG A 102 1.56 0.63 -9.75
CA ARG A 102 2.24 0.01 -10.90
C ARG A 102 1.32 0.02 -12.12
N THR A 103 0.21 -0.71 -12.03
CA THR A 103 -0.83 -0.80 -13.08
C THR A 103 -2.23 -0.50 -12.52
N ARG A 104 -3.31 -0.86 -13.22
CA ARG A 104 -4.69 -0.57 -12.76
C ARG A 104 -4.99 -1.23 -11.41
N SER A 105 -4.52 -2.47 -11.23
CA SER A 105 -4.77 -3.29 -10.05
C SER A 105 -3.49 -3.76 -9.37
N GLU A 106 -2.31 -3.34 -9.84
CA GLU A 106 -1.04 -3.67 -9.19
C GLU A 106 -0.42 -2.45 -8.53
N TYR A 107 0.18 -2.70 -7.37
CA TYR A 107 0.79 -1.69 -6.52
C TYR A 107 2.16 -2.17 -6.04
N TRP A 108 3.02 -1.21 -5.73
CA TRP A 108 4.24 -1.41 -4.98
C TRP A 108 3.96 -1.05 -3.53
N VAL A 109 4.33 -1.91 -2.59
CA VAL A 109 4.25 -1.63 -1.15
C VAL A 109 5.58 -1.05 -0.69
N SER A 110 5.53 0.00 0.13
CA SER A 110 6.74 0.63 0.66
C SER A 110 7.49 -0.33 1.60
N PRO A 111 8.83 -0.39 1.54
CA PRO A 111 9.64 -1.16 2.48
C PRO A 111 9.51 -0.64 3.92
N MET A 112 8.96 0.57 4.11
CA MET A 112 8.61 1.11 5.42
C MET A 112 7.42 0.38 6.05
N VAL A 113 6.58 -0.29 5.26
CA VAL A 113 5.45 -1.12 5.72
C VAL A 113 5.91 -2.55 5.92
N ALA A 114 6.66 -3.08 4.95
CA ALA A 114 7.07 -4.47 4.96
C ALA A 114 8.47 -4.63 4.36
N LYS A 115 9.38 -5.15 5.17
CA LYS A 115 10.80 -5.23 4.81
C LYS A 115 11.10 -6.54 4.09
N PRO A 116 11.82 -6.51 2.96
CA PRO A 116 12.39 -7.72 2.37
C PRO A 116 13.55 -8.20 3.25
N LEU A 117 13.44 -9.41 3.80
CA LEU A 117 14.55 -10.11 4.45
C LEU A 117 15.16 -11.09 3.46
N LEU A 118 16.46 -10.94 3.22
CA LEU A 118 17.25 -11.87 2.42
C LEU A 118 17.60 -13.09 3.28
N ILE A 119 17.17 -14.27 2.87
CA ILE A 119 17.64 -15.52 3.48
C ILE A 119 18.94 -15.89 2.77
N GLN A 120 20.09 -15.64 3.42
CA GLN A 120 21.36 -16.21 2.96
C GLN A 120 21.39 -17.68 3.41
N GLY A 121 21.33 -18.60 2.45
CA GLY A 121 21.56 -20.02 2.71
C GLY A 121 23.03 -20.22 3.10
N SER A 122 23.26 -20.73 4.29
CA SER A 122 24.55 -21.20 4.81
C SER A 122 25.07 -22.40 4.03
#